data_AF-A0A7X5FA70-F1
#
_entry.id   AF-A0A7X5FA70-F1
#
_cell.length_a   1.000
_cell.length_b   1.000
_cell.length_c   1.000
_cell.angle_alpha   90.00
_cell.angle_beta   90.00
_cell.angle_gamma   90.00
#
_symmetry.space_group_name_H-M   'P 1'
#
loop_
_entity.id
_entity.type
_entity.pdbx_description
1 polymer ?
#
loop_
_entity_poly.entity_id
_entity_poly.type
_entity_poly.pdbx_seq_one_letter_code
_entity_poly.pdbx_strand_id
1 'polypeptide(L)'
;MNEIIFTLVEGLSLFIGSIGIGIIVIGAVKGLYHYIVTRDEHNFQHVRLVLGSHIILGLDFMVGKDIIDTILLDNGAEFWRDLAGLITVVSIRIILTHFMLKEVEQAKTDPVKLKPAK
;
A
#
# COMPACT_ATOMS: atom_id res chain seq x y z
N MET A 1 -10.33 -32.43 8.76
CA MET A 1 -9.03 -31.79 9.03
C MET A 1 -8.80 -30.61 8.07
N ASN A 2 -9.08 -30.75 6.77
CA ASN A 2 -9.00 -29.64 5.82
C ASN A 2 -9.94 -28.48 6.15
N GLU A 3 -11.20 -28.72 6.56
CA GLU A 3 -12.13 -27.63 6.90
C GLU A 3 -11.62 -26.71 8.02
N ILE A 4 -11.01 -27.27 9.05
CA ILE A 4 -10.44 -26.49 10.17
C ILE A 4 -9.28 -25.61 9.67
N ILE A 5 -8.42 -26.15 8.80
CA ILE A 5 -7.31 -25.39 8.21
C ILE A 5 -7.85 -24.28 7.30
N PHE A 6 -8.85 -24.56 6.48
CA PHE A 6 -9.49 -23.56 5.62
C PHE A 6 -10.06 -22.40 6.42
N THR A 7 -10.85 -22.67 7.47
CA THR A 7 -11.43 -21.61 8.31
C THR A 7 -10.35 -20.80 9.06
N LEU A 8 -9.29 -21.45 9.53
CA LEU A 8 -8.20 -20.75 10.21
C LEU A 8 -7.43 -19.82 9.28
N VAL A 9 -7.11 -20.27 8.06
CA VAL A 9 -6.37 -19.48 7.09
C VAL A 9 -7.23 -18.36 6.52
N GLU A 10 -8.53 -18.60 6.29
CA GLU A 10 -9.49 -17.56 5.89
C GLU A 10 -9.62 -16.48 6.97
N GLY A 11 -9.70 -16.88 8.25
CA GLY A 11 -9.68 -15.95 9.38
C GLY A 11 -8.39 -15.13 9.44
N LEU A 12 -7.24 -15.75 9.17
CA LEU A 12 -5.95 -15.07 9.11
C LEU A 12 -5.88 -14.08 7.94
N SER A 13 -6.37 -14.47 6.77
CA SER A 13 -6.46 -13.61 5.58
C SER A 13 -7.29 -12.34 5.89
N LEU A 14 -8.49 -12.52 6.45
CA LEU A 14 -9.34 -11.39 6.85
C LEU A 14 -8.67 -10.50 7.89
N PHE A 15 -7.96 -11.07 8.85
CA PHE A 15 -7.24 -10.33 9.87
C PHE A 15 -6.12 -9.46 9.27
N ILE A 16 -5.30 -10.05 8.39
CA ILE A 16 -4.22 -9.34 7.68
C ILE A 16 -4.79 -8.21 6.82
N GLY A 17 -5.87 -8.48 6.07
CA GLY A 17 -6.57 -7.47 5.28
C GLY A 17 -7.09 -6.32 6.13
N SER A 18 -7.66 -6.62 7.29
CA SER A 18 -8.18 -5.62 8.22
C SER A 18 -7.08 -4.71 8.78
N ILE A 19 -5.90 -5.26 9.07
CA ILE A 19 -4.72 -4.47 9.47
C ILE A 19 -4.32 -3.52 8.34
N GLY A 20 -4.22 -4.03 7.11
CA GLY A 20 -3.87 -3.21 5.94
C GLY A 20 -4.82 -2.03 5.75
N ILE A 21 -6.12 -2.30 5.78
CA ILE A 21 -7.18 -1.27 5.71
C ILE A 21 -7.04 -0.26 6.85
N GLY A 22 -6.82 -0.74 8.09
CA GLY A 22 -6.64 0.12 9.26
C GLY A 22 -5.47 1.10 9.10
N ILE A 23 -4.33 0.63 8.60
CA ILE A 23 -3.15 1.48 8.37
C ILE A 23 -3.45 2.56 7.32
N ILE A 24 -4.11 2.19 6.21
CA ILE A 24 -4.52 3.14 5.16
C ILE A 24 -5.44 4.21 5.74
N VAL A 25 -6.44 3.81 6.52
CA VAL A 25 -7.41 4.73 7.14
C VAL A 25 -6.69 5.69 8.11
N ILE A 26 -5.80 5.19 8.97
CA ILE A 26 -5.03 6.04 9.90
C ILE A 26 -4.17 7.04 9.13
N GLY A 27 -3.50 6.61 8.07
CA GLY A 27 -2.73 7.48 7.18
C GLY A 27 -3.60 8.56 6.57
N ALA A 28 -4.73 8.18 5.97
CA ALA A 28 -5.70 9.06 5.34
C ALA A 28 -6.21 10.13 6.31
N VAL A 29 -6.61 9.74 7.52
CA VAL A 29 -7.09 10.67 8.56
C VAL A 29 -5.99 11.65 8.97
N LYS A 30 -4.77 11.17 9.21
CA LYS A 30 -3.64 12.05 9.56
C LYS A 30 -3.32 13.06 8.45
N GLY A 31 -3.29 12.61 7.20
CA GLY A 31 -3.04 13.48 6.06
C GLY A 31 -4.14 14.51 5.86
N LEU A 32 -5.41 14.09 6.00
CA LEU A 32 -6.56 14.99 5.89
C LEU A 32 -6.58 16.03 7.01
N TYR A 33 -6.32 15.62 8.26
CA TYR A 33 -6.22 16.53 9.39
C TYR A 33 -5.15 17.59 9.15
N HIS A 34 -3.97 17.18 8.70
CA HIS A 34 -2.86 18.09 8.42
C HIS A 34 -3.17 19.04 7.25
N TYR A 35 -3.86 18.56 6.21
CA TYR A 35 -4.27 19.37 5.07
C TYR A 35 -5.27 20.48 5.47
N ILE A 36 -6.28 20.14 6.28
CA ILE A 36 -7.31 21.09 6.71
C ILE A 36 -6.73 22.14 7.66
N VAL A 37 -5.85 21.74 8.60
CA VAL A 37 -5.32 22.62 9.63
C VAL A 37 -4.26 23.58 9.06
N THR A 38 -3.35 23.11 8.21
CA THR A 38 -2.14 23.89 7.92
C THR A 38 -2.22 24.79 6.68
N ARG A 39 -3.18 24.58 5.75
CA ARG A 39 -3.49 25.47 4.59
C ARG A 39 -2.30 26.08 3.81
N ASP A 40 -1.13 25.48 3.86
CA ASP A 40 0.10 26.00 3.26
C ASP A 40 0.56 25.11 2.10
N GLU A 41 0.89 25.70 0.94
CA GLU A 41 1.24 24.99 -0.29
C GLU A 41 2.50 24.12 -0.12
N HIS A 42 3.44 24.53 0.74
CA HIS A 42 4.63 23.74 1.06
C HIS A 42 4.31 22.45 1.85
N ASN A 43 3.19 22.41 2.58
CA ASN A 43 2.78 21.22 3.33
C ASN A 43 2.07 20.17 2.47
N PHE A 44 1.71 20.50 1.22
CA PHE A 44 1.08 19.53 0.33
C PHE A 44 1.99 18.34 0.03
N GLN A 45 3.29 18.59 -0.18
CA GLN A 45 4.29 17.52 -0.35
C GLN A 45 4.42 16.66 0.91
N HIS A 46 4.41 17.26 2.10
CA HIS A 46 4.47 16.53 3.36
C HIS A 46 3.23 15.65 3.58
N VAL A 47 2.04 16.16 3.26
CA VAL A 47 0.79 15.37 3.31
C VAL A 47 0.86 14.19 2.34
N ARG A 48 1.32 14.42 1.10
CA ARG A 48 1.49 13.37 0.07
C ARG A 48 2.47 12.29 0.52
N LEU A 49 3.57 12.67 1.18
CA LEU A 49 4.55 11.76 1.77
C LEU A 49 3.93 10.87 2.86
N VAL A 50 3.26 11.49 3.84
CA VAL A 50 2.65 10.76 4.97
C VAL A 50 1.56 9.81 4.48
N LEU A 51 0.70 10.29 3.57
CA LEU A 51 -0.34 9.49 2.95
C LEU A 51 0.25 8.34 2.14
N GLY A 52 1.20 8.63 1.26
CA GLY A 52 1.86 7.64 0.40
C GLY A 52 2.52 6.53 1.21
N SER A 53 3.25 6.86 2.28
CA SER A 53 3.89 5.85 3.14
C SER A 53 2.89 4.92 3.84
N HIS A 54 1.78 5.44 4.35
CA HIS A 54 0.76 4.59 4.97
C HIS A 54 -0.01 3.75 3.94
N ILE A 55 -0.26 4.32 2.75
CA ILE A 55 -0.88 3.58 1.64
C ILE A 55 0.02 2.41 1.24
N ILE A 56 1.32 2.63 0.99
CA ILE A 56 2.26 1.57 0.60
C ILE A 56 2.28 0.46 1.65
N LEU A 57 2.39 0.81 2.94
CA LEU A 57 2.43 -0.17 4.02
C LEU A 57 1.14 -0.98 4.11
N GLY A 58 -0.02 -0.33 4.14
CA GLY A 58 -1.30 -1.04 4.25
C GLY A 58 -1.62 -1.86 3.00
N LEU A 59 -1.15 -1.37 1.84
CA LEU A 59 -1.21 -2.10 0.60
C LEU A 59 -0.40 -3.41 0.74
N ASP A 60 0.85 -3.40 1.21
CA ASP A 60 1.66 -4.63 1.44
C ASP A 60 0.93 -5.72 2.22
N PHE A 61 0.22 -5.36 3.30
CA PHE A 61 -0.66 -6.30 4.02
C PHE A 61 -1.78 -6.86 3.13
N MET A 62 -2.41 -6.04 2.29
CA MET A 62 -3.42 -6.53 1.33
C MET A 62 -2.86 -7.51 0.29
N VAL A 63 -1.60 -7.40 -0.16
CA VAL A 63 -1.04 -8.48 -1.03
C VAL A 63 -0.80 -9.73 -0.24
N GLY A 64 -0.38 -9.62 1.03
CA GLY A 64 -0.30 -10.79 1.91
C GLY A 64 -1.64 -11.52 1.96
N LYS A 65 -2.75 -10.78 2.14
CA LYS A 65 -4.11 -11.30 2.04
C LYS A 65 -4.38 -11.97 0.69
N ASP A 66 -4.16 -11.26 -0.42
CA ASP A 66 -4.46 -11.75 -1.77
C ASP A 66 -3.66 -13.01 -2.13
N ILE A 67 -2.40 -13.11 -1.67
CA ILE A 67 -1.57 -14.32 -1.82
C ILE A 67 -2.18 -15.49 -1.06
N ILE A 68 -2.60 -15.27 0.20
CA ILE A 68 -3.21 -16.31 1.04
C ILE A 68 -4.52 -16.80 0.40
N ASP A 69 -5.38 -15.89 -0.05
CA ASP A 69 -6.65 -16.21 -0.69
C ASP A 69 -6.45 -17.00 -2.00
N THR A 70 -5.44 -16.63 -2.80
CA THR A 70 -5.12 -17.34 -4.05
C THR A 70 -4.64 -18.77 -3.80
N ILE A 71 -3.86 -19.01 -2.73
CA ILE A 71 -3.41 -20.36 -2.36
C ILE A 71 -4.58 -21.21 -1.84
N LEU A 72 -5.57 -20.62 -1.17
CA LEU A 72 -6.75 -21.34 -0.68
C LEU A 72 -7.69 -21.78 -1.81
N LEU A 73 -7.88 -20.95 -2.84
CA LEU A 73 -8.77 -21.23 -3.96
C LEU A 73 -8.27 -22.36 -4.88
N ASP A 74 -6.98 -22.68 -4.82
CA ASP A 74 -6.36 -23.61 -5.75
C ASP A 74 -6.45 -25.08 -5.32
N ASN A 75 -7.48 -25.81 -5.79
CA ASN A 75 -7.61 -27.26 -5.57
C ASN A 75 -8.08 -28.09 -6.80
N GLY A 76 -7.96 -27.63 -8.06
CA GLY A 76 -8.17 -28.61 -9.15
C GLY A 76 -8.35 -28.23 -10.61
N ALA A 77 -8.59 -26.97 -11.00
CA ALA A 77 -8.79 -26.66 -12.44
C ALA A 77 -8.49 -25.21 -12.87
N GLU A 78 -8.61 -24.23 -11.97
CA GLU A 78 -8.52 -22.80 -12.32
C GLU A 78 -7.26 -22.08 -11.83
N PHE A 79 -6.29 -22.83 -11.26
CA PHE A 79 -5.03 -22.31 -10.70
C PHE A 79 -4.38 -21.23 -11.54
N TRP A 80 -4.18 -21.52 -12.82
CA TRP A 80 -3.42 -20.68 -13.73
C TRP A 80 -4.08 -19.32 -13.94
N ARG A 81 -5.42 -19.25 -13.88
CA ARG A 81 -6.15 -18.00 -14.07
C ARG A 81 -6.06 -17.13 -12.82
N ASP A 82 -6.24 -17.73 -11.65
CA ASP A 82 -6.21 -16.99 -10.39
C ASP A 82 -4.78 -16.53 -10.06
N LEU A 83 -3.78 -17.37 -10.34
CA LEU A 83 -2.36 -17.00 -10.27
C LEU A 83 -2.02 -15.85 -11.23
N ALA A 84 -2.55 -15.86 -12.45
CA ALA A 84 -2.36 -14.75 -13.39
C ALA A 84 -3.01 -13.44 -12.89
N GLY A 85 -4.17 -13.53 -12.24
CA GLY A 85 -4.81 -12.39 -11.56
C GLY A 85 -3.93 -11.82 -10.44
N LEU A 86 -3.41 -12.68 -9.58
CA LEU A 86 -2.48 -12.29 -8.50
C LEU A 86 -1.23 -11.61 -9.06
N ILE A 87 -0.57 -12.21 -10.06
CA ILE A 87 0.62 -11.63 -10.71
C ILE A 87 0.31 -10.25 -11.29
N THR A 88 -0.87 -10.06 -11.86
CA THR A 88 -1.29 -8.77 -12.42
C THR A 88 -1.40 -7.71 -11.33
N VAL A 89 -2.11 -7.98 -10.23
CA VAL A 89 -2.27 -7.04 -9.11
C VAL A 89 -0.93 -6.73 -8.46
N VAL A 90 -0.09 -7.74 -8.22
CA VAL A 90 1.26 -7.58 -7.66
C VAL A 90 2.15 -6.74 -8.57
N SER A 91 2.11 -6.97 -9.88
CA SER A 91 2.91 -6.20 -10.86
C SER A 91 2.53 -4.73 -10.89
N ILE A 92 1.22 -4.43 -10.96
CA ILE A 92 0.72 -3.05 -10.93
C ILE A 92 1.21 -2.34 -9.66
N ARG A 93 1.15 -3.03 -8.52
CA ARG A 93 1.62 -2.47 -7.25
C ARG A 93 3.11 -2.18 -7.25
N ILE A 94 3.94 -3.10 -7.71
CA ILE A 94 5.39 -2.91 -7.79
C ILE A 94 5.69 -1.65 -8.60
N ILE A 95 5.02 -1.48 -9.73
CA ILE A 95 5.17 -0.32 -10.60
C ILE A 95 4.76 0.97 -9.88
N LEU A 96 3.54 1.02 -9.32
CA LEU A 96 3.04 2.21 -8.63
C LEU A 96 3.90 2.60 -7.43
N THR A 97 4.30 1.61 -6.63
CA THR A 97 5.14 1.83 -5.44
C THR A 97 6.51 2.36 -5.84
N HIS A 98 7.10 1.82 -6.91
CA HIS A 98 8.37 2.31 -7.43
C HIS A 98 8.29 3.78 -7.90
N PHE A 99 7.24 4.15 -8.65
CA PHE A 99 7.02 5.54 -9.06
C PHE A 99 6.82 6.48 -7.86
N MET A 100 6.02 6.06 -6.88
CA MET A 100 5.79 6.82 -5.65
C MET A 100 7.09 7.04 -4.89
N LEU A 101 7.88 5.99 -4.66
CA LEU A 101 9.17 6.10 -3.96
C LEU A 101 10.14 7.02 -4.71
N LYS A 102 10.15 6.96 -6.04
CA LYS A 102 10.98 7.84 -6.88
C LYS A 102 10.58 9.32 -6.78
N GLU A 103 9.27 9.64 -6.77
CA GLU A 103 8.79 11.01 -6.57
C GLU A 103 9.18 11.55 -5.17
N VAL A 104 9.10 10.68 -4.15
CA VAL A 104 9.50 11.00 -2.77
C VAL A 104 11.00 11.24 -2.66
N GLU A 105 11.82 10.42 -3.29
CA GLU A 105 13.28 10.55 -3.29
C GLU A 105 13.74 11.80 -4.04
N GLN A 106 13.10 12.14 -5.16
CA GLN A 106 13.32 13.39 -5.87
C GLN A 106 12.99 14.61 -5.00
N ALA A 107 11.89 14.57 -4.25
CA ALA A 107 11.52 15.64 -3.32
C ALA A 107 12.52 15.81 -2.15
N LYS A 108 13.23 14.75 -1.73
CA LYS A 108 14.27 14.81 -0.69
C LYS A 108 15.64 15.25 -1.20
N THR A 109 15.94 15.01 -2.48
CA THR A 109 17.28 15.21 -3.07
C THR A 109 17.47 16.59 -3.71
N ASP A 110 16.47 17.49 -3.60
CA ASP A 110 16.59 18.92 -3.94
C ASP A 110 16.79 19.83 -2.70
N PRO A 111 17.91 19.75 -1.93
CA PRO A 111 18.16 20.68 -0.83
C PRO A 111 18.76 22.04 -1.25
N VAL A 112 19.01 22.36 -2.53
CA VAL A 112 19.68 23.62 -2.91
C VAL A 112 19.21 24.23 -4.24
N LYS A 113 18.17 25.06 -4.18
CA LYS A 113 18.12 26.32 -4.95
C LYS A 113 18.25 27.53 -4.02
N LEU A 114 19.21 27.50 -3.10
CA LEU A 114 19.78 28.72 -2.54
C LEU A 114 20.80 29.25 -3.54
N LYS A 115 20.34 30.07 -4.49
CA LYS A 115 21.20 30.94 -5.30
C LYS A 115 21.80 31.98 -4.34
N PRO A 116 23.12 32.01 -4.07
CA PRO A 116 23.71 33.20 -3.49
C PRO A 116 23.60 34.31 -4.54
N ALA A 117 22.94 35.39 -4.17
CA ALA A 117 23.01 36.64 -4.91
C ALA A 117 24.48 37.07 -4.97
N LYS A 118 25.02 37.14 -6.19
CA LYS A 118 26.09 38.04 -6.58
C LYS A 118 25.76 38.58 -7.95
#